data_AF-A0AA38R9G2-F1
#
_entry.id   AF-A0AA38R9G2-F1
#
_cell.length_a   1.000
_cell.length_b   1.000
_cell.length_c   1.000
_cell.angle_alpha   90.00
_cell.angle_beta   90.00
_cell.angle_gamma   90.00
#
_symmetry.space_group_name_H-M   'P 1'
#
loop_
_entity.id
_entity.type
_entity.pdbx_description
1 polymer ?
#
loop_
_entity_poly.entity_id
_entity_poly.type
_entity_poly.pdbx_seq_one_letter_code
_entity_poly.pdbx_strand_id
1 'polypeptide(L)'
;MEDTRIPWLRQRSRLMDEALSSSSEDITPDQAKALAHWSMFGRQVGVPSQTRVIRSAWMSKKENEGDTVERGTSGDGSKDRFLAPSHAAWHVPLSAAQLAVVLNGFRPRGMEDKYFVYAEGPDAEGGARLWLRRSWTGYPSLLLDLQVVVEDDEDDDEDDDDNEAEETHLASAGKGKGTEVREPWSGEITGLTWETSEERNKEGTEEMAKFEALEGIHWIFGVKLVDGEIPQPSSWDNLPLKLPRTQEKQTTYKGMSVSAETMARWKPGMILTFD
;
A
#
# COMPACT_ATOMS: atom_id res chain seq x y z
N MET A 1 -3.33 -5.55 -47.83
CA MET A 1 -3.30 -6.55 -46.74
C MET A 1 -2.49 -5.92 -45.62
N GLU A 2 -3.17 -5.19 -44.74
CA GLU A 2 -2.55 -4.37 -43.71
C GLU A 2 -2.54 -5.13 -42.38
N ASP A 3 -1.37 -5.09 -41.74
CA ASP A 3 -1.00 -5.78 -40.50
C ASP A 3 -1.77 -5.18 -39.30
N THR A 4 -2.80 -5.89 -38.84
CA THR A 4 -3.60 -5.58 -37.65
C THR A 4 -2.86 -5.96 -36.37
N ARG A 5 -1.78 -5.25 -36.03
CA ARG A 5 -1.16 -5.28 -34.69
C ARG A 5 -1.19 -3.90 -34.05
N ILE A 6 -1.43 -3.88 -32.73
CA ILE A 6 -1.80 -2.70 -31.93
C ILE A 6 -0.70 -1.60 -31.97
N PRO A 7 -1.00 -0.38 -32.46
CA PRO A 7 0.00 0.67 -32.76
C PRO A 7 0.87 1.17 -31.60
N TRP A 8 0.40 1.08 -30.34
CA TRP A 8 1.10 1.69 -29.20
C TRP A 8 2.25 0.85 -28.62
N LEU A 9 2.38 -0.42 -29.00
CA LEU A 9 3.48 -1.29 -28.54
C LEU A 9 4.80 -1.09 -29.33
N ARG A 10 4.76 -0.57 -30.57
CA ARG A 10 5.99 -0.35 -31.38
C ARG A 10 6.72 0.95 -31.03
N GLN A 11 6.00 2.01 -30.65
CA GLN A 11 6.61 3.31 -30.35
C GLN A 11 7.30 3.34 -28.97
N ARG A 12 6.84 2.49 -28.04
CA ARG A 12 7.38 2.35 -26.69
C ARG A 12 8.68 1.53 -26.61
N SER A 13 8.90 0.60 -27.54
CA SER A 13 10.16 -0.17 -27.62
C SER A 13 11.31 0.69 -28.14
N ARG A 14 11.05 1.56 -29.14
CA ARG A 14 12.10 2.29 -29.85
C ARG A 14 12.75 3.42 -29.04
N LEU A 15 11.98 4.05 -28.16
CA LEU A 15 12.45 5.16 -27.32
C LEU A 15 13.16 4.69 -26.05
N MET A 16 12.92 3.44 -25.63
CA MET A 16 13.70 2.81 -24.57
C MET A 16 15.10 2.52 -25.08
N ASP A 17 15.22 1.89 -26.24
CA ASP A 17 16.52 1.45 -26.77
C ASP A 17 17.50 2.61 -27.06
N GLU A 18 17.02 3.83 -27.33
CA GLU A 18 17.84 5.03 -27.62
C GLU A 18 18.37 5.73 -26.34
N ALA A 19 17.69 5.56 -25.21
CA ALA A 19 18.07 6.14 -23.92
C ALA A 19 19.16 5.33 -23.19
N LEU A 20 19.47 4.12 -23.69
CA LEU A 20 20.19 3.09 -22.94
C LEU A 20 21.62 2.85 -23.46
N SER A 21 22.08 3.72 -24.38
CA SER A 21 23.30 3.54 -25.16
C SER A 21 24.47 4.50 -24.83
N SER A 22 24.40 5.36 -23.80
CA SER A 22 25.47 6.36 -23.56
C SER A 22 25.98 6.42 -22.11
N SER A 23 27.05 5.64 -21.85
CA SER A 23 28.07 5.72 -20.76
C SER A 23 27.66 5.61 -19.28
N SER A 24 28.40 4.79 -18.52
CA SER A 24 28.37 4.73 -17.04
C SER A 24 28.65 6.12 -16.44
N GLU A 25 27.85 6.58 -15.48
CA GLU A 25 27.60 5.96 -14.17
C GLU A 25 26.10 5.72 -13.92
N ASP A 26 25.34 5.30 -14.93
CA ASP A 26 23.94 5.72 -14.99
C ASP A 26 23.00 4.61 -15.49
N ILE A 27 21.88 4.44 -14.77
CA ILE A 27 20.62 3.69 -15.01
C ILE A 27 20.64 2.70 -16.20
N THR A 28 20.43 1.41 -15.90
CA THR A 28 20.36 0.37 -16.94
C THR A 28 19.14 0.53 -17.86
N PRO A 29 19.20 0.11 -19.13
CA PRO A 29 18.20 -0.81 -19.66
C PRO A 29 16.68 -0.66 -19.33
N ASP A 30 16.07 -1.73 -18.85
CA ASP A 30 16.27 -2.09 -17.44
C ASP A 30 15.53 -1.18 -16.44
N GLN A 31 16.29 -0.38 -15.71
CA GLN A 31 15.82 0.67 -14.80
C GLN A 31 15.08 1.82 -15.52
N ALA A 32 15.39 2.12 -16.80
CA ALA A 32 14.61 3.09 -17.60
C ALA A 32 13.21 2.54 -17.99
N LYS A 33 13.07 1.22 -18.18
CA LYS A 33 11.80 0.49 -18.31
C LYS A 33 11.00 0.45 -17.00
N ALA A 34 11.69 0.34 -15.87
CA ALA A 34 11.09 0.41 -14.53
C ALA A 34 10.50 1.81 -14.23
N LEU A 35 11.15 2.88 -14.68
CA LEU A 35 10.72 4.29 -14.50
C LEU A 35 9.60 4.75 -15.47
N ALA A 36 9.45 4.15 -16.66
CA ALA A 36 8.34 4.50 -17.56
C ALA A 36 7.04 3.70 -17.31
N HIS A 37 7.12 2.68 -16.45
CA HIS A 37 5.95 1.94 -15.95
C HIS A 37 5.39 2.56 -14.67
N TRP A 38 6.26 3.07 -13.78
CA TRP A 38 5.90 4.12 -12.82
C TRP A 38 5.09 5.25 -13.48
N SER A 39 5.50 5.64 -14.70
CA SER A 39 5.00 6.78 -15.45
C SER A 39 3.76 6.57 -16.34
N MET A 40 3.01 5.47 -16.21
CA MET A 40 1.74 5.39 -16.95
C MET A 40 0.48 5.57 -16.10
N PHE A 41 0.49 5.33 -14.78
CA PHE A 41 -0.73 5.52 -13.98
C PHE A 41 -0.56 5.96 -12.51
N GLY A 42 0.59 5.89 -11.82
CA GLY A 42 0.60 6.27 -10.39
C GLY A 42 0.70 7.77 -10.13
N ARG A 43 -0.27 8.42 -9.44
CA ARG A 43 -0.01 9.68 -8.71
C ARG A 43 0.93 9.41 -7.51
N GLN A 44 1.53 10.46 -6.94
CA GLN A 44 2.30 10.37 -5.69
C GLN A 44 1.54 9.63 -4.59
N VAL A 45 2.31 9.00 -3.69
CA VAL A 45 1.91 8.31 -2.45
C VAL A 45 0.48 8.64 -2.06
N GLY A 46 -0.40 7.67 -2.25
CA GLY A 46 -1.78 7.80 -1.82
C GLY A 46 -1.81 8.23 -0.37
N VAL A 47 -2.57 9.27 -0.04
CA VAL A 47 -2.78 9.59 1.38
C VAL A 47 -3.55 8.40 1.95
N PRO A 48 -2.97 7.63 2.91
CA PRO A 48 -3.66 6.49 3.47
C PRO A 48 -5.01 6.92 4.02
N SER A 49 -5.98 6.02 3.91
CA SER A 49 -7.32 6.31 4.37
C SER A 49 -7.29 6.59 5.88
N GLN A 50 -7.94 7.68 6.31
CA GLN A 50 -8.09 7.99 7.74
C GLN A 50 -9.08 7.05 8.43
N THR A 51 -9.91 6.39 7.62
CA THR A 51 -10.91 5.43 8.07
C THR A 51 -10.64 4.09 7.42
N ARG A 52 -10.89 3.00 8.15
CA ARG A 52 -10.75 1.66 7.63
C ARG A 52 -11.54 1.47 6.33
N VAL A 53 -10.82 1.10 5.27
CA VAL A 53 -11.41 0.70 4.00
C VAL A 53 -11.90 -0.73 4.17
N ILE A 54 -13.20 -0.93 3.95
CA ILE A 54 -13.85 -2.23 4.00
C ILE A 54 -14.13 -2.74 2.59
N ARG A 55 -14.23 -4.05 2.43
CA ARG A 55 -14.47 -4.73 1.15
C ARG A 55 -15.66 -4.16 0.37
N SER A 56 -16.76 -3.80 1.05
CA SER A 56 -17.96 -3.25 0.42
C SER A 56 -17.76 -1.85 -0.19
N ALA A 57 -16.77 -1.07 0.28
CA ALA A 57 -16.49 0.28 -0.24
C ALA A 57 -16.07 0.29 -1.72
N TRP A 58 -15.60 -0.86 -2.21
CA TRP A 58 -15.32 -1.11 -3.62
C TRP A 58 -16.59 -1.30 -4.45
N MET A 59 -17.57 -2.06 -3.94
CA MET A 59 -18.76 -2.49 -4.67
C MET A 59 -19.76 -1.34 -4.90
N SER A 60 -19.89 -0.43 -3.93
CA SER A 60 -20.95 0.58 -3.93
C SER A 60 -20.86 1.64 -5.04
N LYS A 61 -19.72 1.77 -5.74
CA LYS A 61 -19.63 2.73 -6.85
C LYS A 61 -20.39 2.26 -8.10
N LYS A 62 -20.54 0.94 -8.31
CA LYS A 62 -21.20 0.41 -9.51
C LYS A 62 -22.72 0.39 -9.43
N GLU A 63 -23.30 0.49 -8.23
CA GLU A 63 -24.76 0.39 -8.06
C GLU A 63 -25.49 1.72 -8.24
N ASN A 64 -24.80 2.86 -8.10
CA ASN A 64 -25.41 4.20 -8.16
C ASN A 64 -25.24 4.93 -9.51
N GLU A 65 -24.36 4.47 -10.39
CA GLU A 65 -24.33 4.92 -11.78
C GLU A 65 -25.37 4.10 -12.54
N GLY A 66 -26.59 4.64 -12.70
CA GLY A 66 -27.78 4.01 -13.28
C GLY A 66 -27.68 3.61 -14.76
N ASP A 67 -26.50 3.17 -15.21
CA ASP A 67 -26.29 2.57 -16.50
C ASP A 67 -26.62 1.07 -16.40
N THR A 68 -27.90 0.75 -16.56
CA THR A 68 -28.46 -0.60 -16.65
C THR A 68 -28.05 -1.30 -17.96
N VAL A 69 -26.77 -1.25 -18.31
CA VAL A 69 -26.22 -2.20 -19.27
C VAL A 69 -25.93 -3.45 -18.45
N GLU A 70 -26.80 -4.45 -18.58
CA GLU A 70 -26.65 -5.81 -18.07
C GLU A 70 -25.38 -6.46 -18.66
N ARG A 71 -24.20 -5.96 -18.28
CA ARG A 71 -22.93 -6.58 -18.60
C ARG A 71 -22.78 -7.75 -17.62
N GLY A 72 -23.50 -8.83 -17.94
CA GLY A 72 -23.48 -10.15 -17.32
C GLY A 72 -22.74 -10.20 -16.00
N THR A 73 -23.42 -9.85 -14.91
CA THR A 73 -23.06 -10.32 -13.58
C THR A 73 -23.24 -11.83 -13.58
N SER A 74 -22.27 -12.56 -14.13
CA SER A 74 -22.10 -13.95 -13.74
C SER A 74 -21.91 -13.89 -12.22
N GLY A 75 -22.91 -14.35 -11.46
CA GLY A 75 -22.84 -14.54 -10.00
C GLY A 75 -21.80 -15.58 -9.58
N ASP A 76 -20.82 -15.84 -10.44
CA ASP A 76 -19.66 -16.63 -10.18
C ASP A 76 -18.75 -15.80 -9.27
N GLY A 77 -18.72 -16.13 -7.98
CA GLY A 77 -17.79 -15.57 -6.98
C GLY A 77 -16.30 -15.71 -7.33
N SER A 78 -15.97 -16.14 -8.56
CA SER A 78 -14.67 -16.07 -9.23
C SER A 78 -13.89 -14.76 -9.04
N LYS A 79 -14.55 -13.60 -8.94
CA LYS A 79 -13.84 -12.32 -8.69
C LYS A 79 -13.29 -12.20 -7.28
N ASP A 80 -13.80 -12.97 -6.34
CA ASP A 80 -13.43 -12.87 -4.94
C ASP A 80 -12.26 -13.77 -4.55
N ARG A 81 -11.85 -14.69 -5.42
CA ARG A 81 -10.81 -15.68 -5.16
C ARG A 81 -9.69 -15.67 -6.21
N PHE A 82 -8.53 -16.13 -5.79
CA PHE A 82 -7.47 -16.58 -6.71
C PHE A 82 -7.96 -17.82 -7.47
N LEU A 83 -7.59 -17.96 -8.74
CA LEU A 83 -7.88 -19.15 -9.55
C LEU A 83 -6.87 -20.26 -9.25
N ALA A 84 -5.59 -19.89 -9.15
CA ALA A 84 -4.48 -20.76 -8.79
C ALA A 84 -3.60 -20.04 -7.75
N PRO A 85 -4.03 -20.02 -6.46
CA PRO A 85 -3.25 -19.40 -5.41
C PRO A 85 -1.94 -20.17 -5.20
N SER A 86 -0.83 -19.44 -5.10
CA SER A 86 0.41 -19.93 -4.51
C SER A 86 0.66 -19.17 -3.22
N HIS A 87 1.33 -19.81 -2.27
CA HIS A 87 1.57 -19.28 -0.93
C HIS A 87 3.01 -19.51 -0.50
N ALA A 88 3.59 -18.53 0.18
CA ALA A 88 4.92 -18.60 0.77
C ALA A 88 4.91 -17.94 2.16
N ALA A 89 5.71 -18.49 3.07
CA ALA A 89 6.01 -17.85 4.35
C ALA A 89 6.85 -16.59 4.10
N TRP A 90 6.57 -15.53 4.85
CA TRP A 90 7.29 -14.27 4.70
C TRP A 90 7.25 -13.49 6.01
N HIS A 91 8.40 -13.30 6.65
CA HIS A 91 8.50 -12.68 7.96
C HIS A 91 9.03 -11.25 7.84
N VAL A 92 8.12 -10.28 7.81
CA VAL A 92 8.48 -8.85 7.72
C VAL A 92 7.93 -8.10 8.93
N PRO A 93 8.79 -7.60 9.82
CA PRO A 93 8.34 -6.96 11.04
C PRO A 93 7.75 -5.57 10.75
N LEU A 94 6.68 -5.20 11.47
CA LEU A 94 5.95 -3.93 11.30
C LEU A 94 5.90 -3.17 12.62
N SER A 95 6.18 -1.87 12.58
CA SER A 95 5.96 -1.00 13.74
C SER A 95 4.47 -0.68 13.93
N ALA A 96 4.07 -0.29 15.14
CA ALA A 96 2.70 0.15 15.48
C ALA A 96 2.12 1.15 14.48
N ALA A 97 2.91 2.16 14.12
CA ALA A 97 2.50 3.18 13.17
C ALA A 97 2.28 2.61 11.76
N GLN A 98 3.15 1.71 11.31
CA GLN A 98 3.03 1.08 9.99
C GLN A 98 1.83 0.15 9.93
N LEU A 99 1.65 -0.68 10.96
CA LEU A 99 0.53 -1.62 11.04
C LEU A 99 -0.81 -0.90 11.02
N ALA A 100 -0.98 0.17 11.81
CA ALA A 100 -2.21 0.95 11.82
C ALA A 100 -2.54 1.52 10.43
N VAL A 101 -1.53 2.02 9.70
CA VAL A 101 -1.70 2.54 8.34
C VAL A 101 -2.10 1.43 7.36
N VAL A 102 -1.45 0.27 7.44
CA VAL A 102 -1.73 -0.90 6.61
C VAL A 102 -3.16 -1.42 6.84
N LEU A 103 -3.57 -1.57 8.11
CA LEU A 103 -4.90 -2.05 8.49
C LEU A 103 -6.03 -1.09 8.08
N ASN A 104 -5.74 0.21 7.95
CA ASN A 104 -6.70 1.17 7.42
C ASN A 104 -6.97 0.97 5.92
N GLY A 105 -6.04 0.35 5.18
CA GLY A 105 -6.19 0.11 3.75
C GLY A 105 -6.13 1.38 2.90
N PHE A 106 -6.46 1.23 1.62
CA PHE A 106 -6.37 2.30 0.64
C PHE A 106 -7.48 2.21 -0.40
N ARG A 107 -8.16 3.34 -0.61
CA ARG A 107 -9.21 3.46 -1.61
C ARG A 107 -8.69 4.28 -2.80
N PRO A 108 -8.65 3.70 -4.01
CA PRO A 108 -8.26 4.42 -5.21
C PRO A 108 -9.27 5.53 -5.49
N ARG A 109 -8.77 6.70 -5.89
CA ARG A 109 -9.57 7.87 -6.30
C ARG A 109 -9.88 7.82 -7.80
N GLY A 110 -9.01 7.20 -8.59
CA GLY A 110 -9.22 7.03 -10.02
C GLY A 110 -8.55 5.78 -10.58
N MET A 111 -8.57 5.64 -11.92
CA MET A 111 -8.01 4.47 -12.61
C MET A 111 -6.49 4.45 -12.56
N GLU A 112 -5.89 5.57 -12.20
CA GLU A 112 -4.46 5.78 -12.06
C GLU A 112 -3.91 5.01 -10.83
N ASP A 113 -4.73 4.87 -9.79
CA ASP A 113 -4.34 4.15 -8.58
C ASP A 113 -4.40 2.64 -8.82
N LYS A 114 -3.25 1.96 -8.89
CA LYS A 114 -3.18 0.56 -9.36
C LYS A 114 -3.96 -0.42 -8.49
N TYR A 115 -3.99 -0.17 -7.18
CA TYR A 115 -4.56 -1.08 -6.19
C TYR A 115 -5.70 -0.48 -5.39
N PHE A 116 -6.69 -1.33 -5.10
CA PHE A 116 -7.60 -1.19 -3.98
C PHE A 116 -7.13 -2.11 -2.87
N VAL A 117 -6.93 -1.54 -1.67
CA VAL A 117 -6.40 -2.27 -0.52
C VAL A 117 -7.38 -2.20 0.64
N TYR A 118 -7.64 -3.34 1.26
CA TYR A 118 -8.44 -3.41 2.48
C TYR A 118 -7.93 -4.55 3.36
N ALA A 119 -8.10 -4.39 4.67
CA ALA A 119 -7.79 -5.43 5.63
C ALA A 119 -9.07 -6.11 6.14
N GLU A 120 -9.02 -7.42 6.36
CA GLU A 120 -9.96 -8.22 7.14
C GLU A 120 -9.29 -8.58 8.48
N GLY A 121 -9.98 -8.49 9.62
CA GLY A 121 -9.36 -8.61 10.95
C GLY A 121 -8.88 -7.28 11.57
N PRO A 122 -8.03 -7.26 12.61
CA PRO A 122 -7.56 -8.43 13.33
C PRO A 122 -8.71 -9.22 13.96
N ASP A 123 -8.58 -10.53 14.03
CA ASP A 123 -9.48 -11.43 14.76
C ASP A 123 -9.07 -11.52 16.24
N ALA A 124 -9.73 -12.40 17.01
CA ALA A 124 -9.45 -12.58 18.43
C ALA A 124 -8.06 -13.13 18.73
N GLU A 125 -7.40 -13.76 17.74
CA GLU A 125 -6.04 -14.30 17.85
C GLU A 125 -5.01 -13.29 17.30
N GLY A 126 -5.42 -12.08 16.94
CA GLY A 126 -4.57 -11.07 16.31
C GLY A 126 -4.31 -11.31 14.82
N GLY A 127 -4.92 -12.30 14.20
CA GLY A 127 -4.78 -12.60 12.78
C GLY A 127 -5.50 -11.58 11.89
N ALA A 128 -4.81 -11.02 10.90
CA ALA A 128 -5.39 -10.13 9.91
C ALA A 128 -4.97 -10.49 8.48
N ARG A 129 -5.77 -10.09 7.50
CA ARG A 129 -5.54 -10.35 6.06
C ARG A 129 -5.62 -9.07 5.27
N LEU A 130 -4.53 -8.70 4.59
CA LEU A 130 -4.48 -7.53 3.71
C LEU A 130 -4.65 -7.93 2.26
N TRP A 131 -5.72 -7.48 1.64
CA TRP A 131 -6.02 -7.75 0.24
C TRP A 131 -5.54 -6.62 -0.65
N LEU A 132 -4.72 -6.93 -1.67
CA LEU A 132 -4.37 -6.01 -2.74
C LEU A 132 -5.08 -6.46 -4.03
N ARG A 133 -6.06 -5.67 -4.48
CA ARG A 133 -6.85 -5.93 -5.69
C ARG A 133 -6.52 -4.89 -6.76
N ARG A 134 -6.53 -5.27 -8.04
CA ARG A 134 -6.38 -4.29 -9.13
C ARG A 134 -7.62 -3.39 -9.23
N SER A 135 -7.41 -2.08 -9.28
CA SER A 135 -8.47 -1.07 -9.25
C SER A 135 -9.33 -0.95 -10.54
N TRP A 136 -9.01 -1.69 -11.60
CA TRP A 136 -9.83 -1.70 -12.81
C TRP A 136 -10.49 -3.05 -13.09
N THR A 137 -9.92 -4.16 -12.61
CA THR A 137 -10.52 -5.49 -12.77
C THR A 137 -11.25 -5.98 -11.51
N GLY A 138 -10.83 -5.52 -10.33
CA GLY A 138 -11.26 -6.05 -9.04
C GLY A 138 -10.67 -7.42 -8.68
N TYR A 139 -9.84 -8.00 -9.55
CA TYR A 139 -9.21 -9.30 -9.26
C TYR A 139 -8.16 -9.17 -8.16
N PRO A 140 -8.08 -10.15 -7.24
CA PRO A 140 -7.01 -10.19 -6.25
C PRO A 140 -5.67 -10.39 -6.96
N SER A 141 -4.69 -9.57 -6.59
CA SER A 141 -3.31 -9.71 -7.06
C SER A 141 -2.44 -10.32 -5.97
N LEU A 142 -2.55 -9.80 -4.75
CA LEU A 142 -1.83 -10.28 -3.58
C LEU A 142 -2.75 -10.33 -2.36
N LEU A 143 -2.44 -11.23 -1.45
CA LEU A 143 -3.03 -11.35 -0.13
C LEU A 143 -1.89 -11.54 0.87
N LEU A 144 -1.81 -10.67 1.87
CA LEU A 144 -0.82 -10.76 2.93
C LEU A 144 -1.48 -11.26 4.21
N ASP A 145 -0.87 -12.23 4.84
CA ASP A 145 -1.25 -12.67 6.18
C ASP A 145 -0.44 -11.85 7.19
N LEU A 146 -1.14 -11.26 8.15
CA LEU A 146 -0.61 -10.37 9.17
C LEU A 146 -0.88 -10.99 10.54
N GLN A 147 0.09 -10.91 11.43
CA GLN A 147 -0.07 -11.24 12.85
C GLN A 147 0.10 -9.96 13.67
N VAL A 148 -0.94 -9.56 14.38
CA VAL A 148 -0.91 -8.46 15.35
C VAL A 148 -0.52 -9.06 16.69
N VAL A 149 0.47 -8.45 17.35
CA VAL A 149 0.82 -8.82 18.73
C VAL A 149 -0.20 -8.13 19.63
N VAL A 150 -1.07 -8.93 20.25
CA VAL A 150 -1.93 -8.48 21.34
C VAL A 150 -1.11 -8.71 22.61
N GLU A 151 -0.78 -7.63 23.31
CA GLU A 151 -0.25 -7.75 24.66
C GLU A 151 -1.44 -8.21 25.51
N ASP A 152 -1.38 -9.46 25.98
CA ASP A 152 -2.35 -9.95 26.96
C ASP A 152 -2.07 -9.18 28.25
N ASP A 153 -2.88 -8.17 28.55
CA ASP A 153 -2.83 -7.36 29.77
C ASP A 153 -3.20 -8.20 31.04
N GLU A 154 -2.92 -9.51 31.04
CA GLU A 154 -3.33 -10.48 32.08
C GLU A 154 -2.46 -10.45 33.35
N ASP A 155 -1.59 -9.44 33.53
CA ASP A 155 -0.72 -9.32 34.71
C ASP A 155 -1.24 -8.29 35.75
N ASP A 156 -2.57 -8.16 35.91
CA ASP A 156 -3.19 -7.35 36.98
C ASP A 156 -3.94 -8.25 37.99
N ASP A 157 -3.42 -9.45 38.23
CA ASP A 157 -3.73 -10.20 39.45
C ASP A 157 -3.00 -9.51 40.61
N GLU A 158 -3.72 -8.55 41.21
CA GLU A 158 -3.47 -7.98 42.51
C GLU A 158 -3.14 -9.09 43.53
N ASP A 159 -1.85 -9.34 43.76
CA ASP A 159 -1.35 -9.95 44.98
C ASP A 159 -1.60 -8.95 46.14
N ASP A 160 -2.87 -8.86 46.55
CA ASP A 160 -3.34 -8.37 47.84
C ASP A 160 -2.92 -9.37 48.95
N ASP A 161 -1.61 -9.67 49.05
CA ASP A 161 -1.06 -10.45 50.15
C ASP A 161 -0.13 -9.57 51.00
N ASP A 162 -0.80 -8.89 51.94
CA ASP A 162 -0.32 -8.21 53.13
C ASP A 162 0.93 -8.86 53.76
N ASN A 163 2.14 -8.45 53.34
CA ASN A 163 3.36 -8.81 54.06
C ASN A 163 4.18 -7.57 54.45
N GLU A 164 3.66 -6.86 55.45
CA GLU A 164 4.46 -6.04 56.37
C GLU A 164 5.47 -6.93 57.11
N ALA A 165 6.77 -6.84 56.78
CA ALA A 165 7.85 -6.79 57.78
C ALA A 165 9.24 -6.56 57.15
N GLU A 166 9.73 -5.34 57.37
CA GLU A 166 11.09 -4.93 57.74
C GLU A 166 12.33 -5.31 56.88
N GLU A 167 12.85 -4.27 56.23
CA GLU A 167 14.18 -3.67 56.50
C GLU A 167 15.43 -4.58 56.42
N THR A 168 16.29 -4.36 55.43
CA THR A 168 17.62 -3.70 55.58
C THR A 168 18.60 -3.95 54.41
N HIS A 169 19.28 -2.85 54.00
CA HIS A 169 20.63 -2.74 53.44
C HIS A 169 21.10 -3.63 52.25
N LEU A 170 21.46 -3.01 51.11
CA LEU A 170 22.85 -2.68 50.72
C LEU A 170 22.93 -2.07 49.31
N ALA A 171 23.64 -0.95 49.20
CA ALA A 171 23.96 -0.30 47.94
C ALA A 171 24.89 -1.18 47.08
N SER A 172 24.37 -1.73 45.98
CA SER A 172 25.15 -2.43 44.96
C SER A 172 25.06 -1.67 43.64
N ALA A 173 26.19 -1.08 43.24
CA ALA A 173 26.38 -0.43 41.95
C ALA A 173 26.39 -1.50 40.83
N GLY A 174 25.20 -1.93 40.42
CA GLY A 174 25.00 -2.88 39.34
C GLY A 174 25.19 -2.21 37.98
N LYS A 175 26.17 -2.71 37.21
CA LYS A 175 26.31 -2.49 35.75
C LYS A 175 24.93 -2.61 35.11
N GLY A 176 24.41 -1.49 34.59
CA GLY A 176 23.17 -1.44 33.82
C GLY A 176 23.31 -2.38 32.63
N LYS A 177 22.74 -3.57 32.75
CA LYS A 177 22.45 -4.46 31.64
C LYS A 177 21.45 -3.67 30.81
N GLY A 178 21.93 -3.07 29.72
CA GLY A 178 21.11 -2.26 28.84
C GLY A 178 19.93 -3.10 28.41
N THR A 179 18.77 -2.86 29.03
CA THR A 179 17.49 -3.35 28.55
C THR A 179 17.38 -2.74 27.17
N GLU A 180 17.66 -3.55 26.15
CA GLU A 180 17.33 -3.20 24.78
C GLU A 180 15.85 -2.88 24.82
N VAL A 181 15.52 -1.59 24.74
CA VAL A 181 14.17 -1.12 24.51
C VAL A 181 13.86 -1.59 23.11
N ARG A 182 13.46 -2.86 22.99
CA ARG A 182 12.85 -3.38 21.77
C ARG A 182 11.68 -2.45 21.54
N GLU A 183 11.72 -1.71 20.43
CA GLU A 183 10.52 -1.03 19.97
C GLU A 183 9.42 -2.10 19.92
N PRO A 184 8.29 -1.91 20.60
CA PRO A 184 7.21 -2.86 20.58
C PRO A 184 6.72 -2.94 19.13
N TRP A 185 7.19 -3.95 18.41
CA TRP A 185 6.67 -4.30 17.11
C TRP A 185 5.23 -4.72 17.35
N SER A 186 4.30 -4.00 16.74
CA SER A 186 2.87 -4.27 16.92
C SER A 186 2.40 -5.46 16.08
N GLY A 187 3.26 -5.97 15.20
CA GLY A 187 2.92 -7.09 14.35
C GLY A 187 3.98 -7.42 13.31
N GLU A 188 3.66 -8.42 12.48
CA GLU A 188 4.48 -8.89 11.39
C GLU A 188 3.61 -9.34 10.22
N ILE A 189 4.16 -9.25 9.01
CA ILE A 189 3.70 -10.06 7.89
C ILE A 189 4.23 -11.47 8.14
N THR A 190 3.37 -12.48 8.02
CA THR A 190 3.73 -13.89 8.24
C THR A 190 3.65 -14.73 6.96
N GLY A 191 2.85 -14.28 5.98
CA GLY A 191 2.62 -15.02 4.76
C GLY A 191 2.21 -14.13 3.59
N LEU A 192 2.42 -14.66 2.39
CA LEU A 192 2.09 -14.03 1.13
C LEU A 192 1.41 -15.05 0.22
N THR A 193 0.24 -14.69 -0.31
CA THR A 193 -0.49 -15.46 -1.31
C THR A 193 -0.66 -14.65 -2.59
N TRP A 194 -0.41 -15.26 -3.76
CA TRP A 194 -0.51 -14.61 -5.06
C TRP A 194 -1.14 -15.51 -6.14
N GLU A 195 -1.56 -14.90 -7.24
CA GLU A 195 -2.10 -15.60 -8.41
C GLU A 195 -1.00 -16.13 -9.31
N THR A 196 -1.07 -17.43 -9.64
CA THR A 196 -0.15 -18.10 -10.60
C THR A 196 -0.85 -18.55 -11.88
N SER A 197 -2.16 -18.34 -12.02
CA SER A 197 -2.89 -18.68 -13.24
C SER A 197 -2.28 -17.97 -14.46
N GLU A 198 -1.85 -18.73 -15.47
CA GLU A 198 -1.28 -18.18 -16.71
C GLU A 198 -2.19 -17.17 -17.42
N GLU A 199 -3.51 -17.29 -17.24
CA GLU A 199 -4.49 -16.35 -17.81
C GLU A 199 -4.39 -14.96 -17.18
N ARG A 200 -4.01 -14.90 -15.90
CA ARG A 200 -3.97 -13.66 -15.10
C ARG A 200 -2.54 -13.16 -14.86
N ASN A 201 -1.58 -14.06 -14.74
CA ASN A 201 -0.20 -13.77 -14.40
C ASN A 201 0.74 -14.86 -14.95
N LYS A 202 1.38 -14.60 -16.09
CA LYS A 202 2.24 -15.59 -16.78
C LYS A 202 3.58 -15.87 -16.09
N GLU A 203 4.03 -14.97 -15.22
CA GLU A 203 5.40 -14.99 -14.66
C GLU A 203 5.38 -14.77 -13.13
N GLY A 204 4.35 -15.29 -12.46
CA GLY A 204 4.18 -15.11 -11.01
C GLY A 204 5.12 -15.97 -10.18
N THR A 205 6.40 -15.58 -10.06
CA THR A 205 7.34 -16.19 -9.09
C THR A 205 7.14 -15.59 -7.69
N GLU A 206 7.66 -16.27 -6.67
CA GLU A 206 7.61 -15.80 -5.29
C GLU A 206 8.36 -14.47 -5.12
N GLU A 207 9.54 -14.33 -5.71
CA GLU A 207 10.36 -13.12 -5.61
C GLU A 207 9.66 -11.92 -6.25
N MET A 208 8.98 -12.15 -7.39
CA MET A 208 8.18 -11.13 -8.05
C MET A 208 6.97 -10.72 -7.21
N ALA A 209 6.32 -11.68 -6.54
CA ALA A 209 5.19 -11.41 -5.65
C ALA A 209 5.62 -10.61 -4.41
N LYS A 210 6.74 -11.00 -3.77
CA LYS A 210 7.32 -10.25 -2.64
C LYS A 210 7.74 -8.85 -3.08
N PHE A 211 8.38 -8.70 -4.25
CA PHE A 211 8.70 -7.40 -4.83
C PHE A 211 7.46 -6.53 -5.06
N GLU A 212 6.40 -7.09 -5.68
CA GLU A 212 5.14 -6.37 -5.92
C GLU A 212 4.46 -5.97 -4.61
N ALA A 213 4.55 -6.79 -3.56
CA ALA A 213 4.04 -6.46 -2.23
C ALA A 213 4.83 -5.31 -1.58
N LEU A 214 6.17 -5.38 -1.61
CA LEU A 214 7.06 -4.34 -1.10
C LEU A 214 6.84 -3.00 -1.84
N GLU A 215 6.81 -3.04 -3.17
CA GLU A 215 6.55 -1.85 -4.00
C GLU A 215 5.14 -1.30 -3.75
N GLY A 216 4.13 -2.17 -3.70
CA GLY A 216 2.75 -1.80 -3.44
C GLY A 216 2.59 -1.12 -2.07
N ILE A 217 3.13 -1.71 -1.00
CA ILE A 217 3.03 -1.12 0.35
C ILE A 217 3.78 0.20 0.43
N HIS A 218 4.98 0.28 -0.13
CA HIS A 218 5.73 1.53 -0.11
C HIS A 218 5.02 2.62 -0.92
N TRP A 219 4.49 2.31 -2.10
CA TRP A 219 3.80 3.27 -2.94
C TRP A 219 2.48 3.73 -2.33
N ILE A 220 1.69 2.82 -1.77
CA ILE A 220 0.36 3.11 -1.24
C ILE A 220 0.44 3.82 0.11
N PHE A 221 1.32 3.35 0.99
CA PHE A 221 1.33 3.76 2.40
C PHE A 221 2.54 4.63 2.75
N GLY A 222 3.53 4.77 1.87
CA GLY A 222 4.80 5.41 2.21
C GLY A 222 5.63 4.60 3.21
N VAL A 223 5.32 3.31 3.38
CA VAL A 223 5.96 2.43 4.35
C VAL A 223 7.08 1.65 3.67
N LYS A 224 8.33 1.90 4.08
CA LYS A 224 9.47 1.10 3.66
C LYS A 224 9.54 -0.16 4.51
N LEU A 225 9.16 -1.27 3.92
CA LEU A 225 9.35 -2.59 4.50
C LEU A 225 10.79 -3.03 4.26
N VAL A 226 11.47 -3.50 5.31
CA VAL A 226 12.81 -4.05 5.18
C VAL A 226 12.69 -5.55 5.21
N ASP A 227 12.84 -6.17 4.05
CA ASP A 227 13.04 -7.60 3.93
C ASP A 227 14.56 -7.89 4.06
N GLY A 228 14.93 -8.83 4.92
CA GLY A 228 16.33 -9.25 5.07
C GLY A 228 16.84 -10.09 3.88
N GLU A 229 15.93 -10.69 3.12
CA GLU A 229 16.26 -11.59 2.01
C GLU A 229 16.27 -10.89 0.65
N ILE A 230 15.39 -9.90 0.46
CA ILE A 230 15.23 -9.21 -0.82
C ILE A 230 15.97 -7.88 -0.80
N PRO A 231 16.90 -7.65 -1.74
CA PRO A 231 17.57 -6.36 -1.84
C PRO A 231 16.53 -5.26 -2.08
N GLN A 232 16.64 -4.16 -1.35
CA GLN A 232 15.72 -3.04 -1.50
C GLN A 232 15.67 -2.60 -2.97
N PRO A 233 14.48 -2.38 -3.55
CA PRO A 233 14.37 -1.92 -4.92
C PRO A 233 15.12 -0.59 -5.09
N SER A 234 16.08 -0.52 -6.02
CA SER A 234 16.78 0.74 -6.36
C SER A 234 15.81 1.86 -6.82
N SER A 235 14.59 1.50 -7.22
CA SER A 235 13.52 2.45 -7.53
C SER A 235 13.07 3.26 -6.31
N TRP A 236 13.27 2.76 -5.08
CA TRP A 236 12.85 3.44 -3.86
C TRP A 236 13.63 4.72 -3.57
N ASP A 237 14.89 4.79 -3.98
CA ASP A 237 15.73 5.97 -3.77
C ASP A 237 15.41 7.09 -4.77
N ASN A 238 14.77 6.74 -5.88
CA ASN A 238 14.31 7.68 -6.90
C ASN A 238 12.88 8.18 -6.67
N LEU A 239 12.17 7.69 -5.64
CA LEU A 239 10.88 8.25 -5.27
C LEU A 239 11.08 9.63 -4.65
N PRO A 240 10.40 10.69 -5.13
CA PRO A 240 10.36 11.95 -4.40
C PRO A 240 9.61 11.73 -3.08
N LEU A 241 10.34 11.32 -2.03
CA LEU A 241 9.87 11.15 -0.64
C LEU A 241 9.40 12.46 0.00
N LYS A 242 9.47 13.58 -0.72
CA LYS A 242 8.71 14.78 -0.37
C LYS A 242 7.24 14.49 -0.62
N LEU A 243 6.63 13.77 0.32
CA LEU A 243 5.22 13.99 0.68
C LEU A 243 5.06 15.51 0.70
N PRO A 244 4.18 16.13 -0.11
CA PRO A 244 3.81 17.49 0.14
C PRO A 244 3.15 17.49 1.53
N ARG A 245 3.94 17.81 2.58
CA ARG A 245 3.42 18.19 3.89
C ARG A 245 2.86 19.59 3.79
N THR A 246 1.87 19.72 2.93
CA THR A 246 0.90 20.79 2.87
C THR A 246 -0.30 20.11 2.27
N GLN A 247 -1.28 19.78 3.12
CA GLN A 247 -2.64 19.99 2.67
C GLN A 247 -2.66 21.42 2.14
N GLU A 248 -2.64 21.61 0.81
CA GLU A 248 -3.19 22.84 0.26
C GLU A 248 -4.57 22.93 0.88
N LYS A 249 -4.74 23.88 1.80
CA LYS A 249 -6.04 24.18 2.40
C LYS A 249 -6.97 24.45 1.23
N GLN A 250 -7.73 23.45 0.79
CA GLN A 250 -8.83 23.67 -0.12
C GLN A 250 -9.76 24.64 0.59
N THR A 251 -9.71 25.89 0.16
CA THR A 251 -10.53 26.94 0.73
C THR A 251 -11.81 26.91 -0.08
N THR A 252 -12.89 26.46 0.54
CA THR A 252 -14.21 26.47 -0.07
C THR A 252 -14.72 27.91 -0.11
N TYR A 253 -14.93 28.45 -1.29
CA TYR A 253 -15.61 29.73 -1.49
C TYR A 253 -17.01 29.46 -2.04
N LYS A 254 -18.05 29.84 -1.28
CA LYS A 254 -19.47 29.56 -1.61
C LYS A 254 -19.76 28.08 -1.96
N GLY A 255 -19.10 27.15 -1.25
CA GLY A 255 -19.33 25.70 -1.42
C GLY A 255 -18.63 25.06 -2.62
N MET A 256 -17.85 25.81 -3.40
CA MET A 256 -17.02 25.27 -4.48
C MET A 256 -15.56 25.16 -4.02
N SER A 257 -14.92 24.04 -4.37
CA SER A 257 -13.49 23.85 -4.12
C SER A 257 -12.70 24.67 -5.15
N VAL A 258 -11.91 25.62 -4.68
CA VAL A 258 -11.11 26.52 -5.53
C VAL A 258 -9.64 26.33 -5.18
N SER A 259 -8.77 26.19 -6.19
CA SER A 259 -7.33 26.05 -5.95
C SER A 259 -6.74 27.35 -5.36
N ALA A 260 -5.67 27.23 -4.57
CA ALA A 260 -4.98 28.38 -3.97
C ALA A 260 -4.48 29.37 -5.04
N GLU A 261 -4.04 28.86 -6.19
CA GLU A 261 -3.62 29.70 -7.32
C GLU A 261 -4.78 30.50 -7.93
N THR A 262 -5.98 29.93 -7.99
CA THR A 262 -7.18 30.63 -8.47
C THR A 262 -7.61 31.72 -7.50
N MET A 263 -7.52 31.46 -6.19
CA MET A 263 -7.76 32.46 -5.14
C MET A 263 -6.71 33.59 -5.18
N ALA A 264 -5.44 33.28 -5.45
CA ALA A 264 -4.37 34.28 -5.53
C ALA A 264 -4.51 35.21 -6.74
N ARG A 265 -5.14 34.75 -7.83
CA ARG A 265 -5.43 35.57 -9.02
C ARG A 265 -6.70 36.42 -8.87
N TRP A 266 -7.47 36.24 -7.80
CA TRP A 266 -8.74 36.95 -7.61
C TRP A 266 -8.50 38.40 -7.17
N LYS A 267 -8.88 39.36 -8.02
CA LYS A 267 -8.92 40.78 -7.67
C LYS A 267 -10.33 41.16 -7.23
N PRO A 268 -10.49 42.04 -6.21
CA PRO A 268 -11.80 42.55 -5.83
C PRO A 268 -12.53 43.11 -7.06
N GLY A 269 -13.70 42.55 -7.38
CA GLY A 269 -14.52 42.95 -8.54
C GLY A 269 -14.49 42.00 -9.74
N MET A 270 -13.68 40.92 -9.75
CA MET A 270 -13.76 39.89 -10.80
C MET A 270 -14.98 38.98 -10.59
N ILE A 271 -15.88 38.98 -11.58
CA ILE A 271 -16.97 38.01 -11.71
C ILE A 271 -16.43 36.80 -12.48
N LEU A 272 -16.47 35.62 -11.86
CA LEU A 272 -16.16 34.35 -12.53
C LEU A 272 -17.37 33.96 -13.39
N THR A 273 -17.20 34.01 -14.70
CA THR A 273 -18.11 33.37 -15.66
C THR A 273 -17.59 31.96 -15.92
N PHE A 274 -18.42 30.97 -15.65
CA PHE A 274 -18.16 29.57 -16.03
C PHE A 274 -18.95 29.32 -17.32
N ASP A 275 -18.26 28.90 -18.38
CA ASP A 275 -18.88 28.34 -19.58
C ASP A 275 -19.34 26.89 -19.32
#